data_AF-A0A840FM95-F1
#
_entry.id   AF-A0A840FM95-F1
#
_cell.length_a   1.000
_cell.length_b   1.000
_cell.length_c   1.000
_cell.angle_alpha   90.00
_cell.angle_beta   90.00
_cell.angle_gamma   90.00
#
_symmetry.space_group_name_H-M   'P 1'
#
loop_
_entity.id
_entity.type
_entity.pdbx_description
1 polymer ?
#
loop_
_entity_poly.entity_id
_entity_poly.type
_entity_poly.pdbx_seq_one_letter_code
_entity_poly.pdbx_strand_id
1 'polypeptide(L)'
;MSDTKTVIKAPSPFFVWLSRTWLIGTYFVIPWKDRKSSFYEILFGIFLGSLPFLLGGVALYAMDSRPELAGGAQGWDRFWLFLKSTFDKGELLLFAVSLVAPALWLATHESDDTRQMPHRRPIIIITVVVCILSSFIFGLVQAGVVKKPSFVYEISLWMTVASVVNMYLTLSYHNYRLIRGEPPRVTEQTIRSGTANFLTQINASKPQND
;
A
#
# COMPACT_ATOMS: atom_id res chain seq x y z
N MET A 1 -31.82 -7.80 38.29
CA MET A 1 -30.78 -7.35 37.34
C MET A 1 -29.97 -8.58 36.99
N SER A 2 -30.19 -9.15 35.81
CA SER A 2 -29.57 -10.42 35.38
C SER A 2 -28.28 -10.11 34.64
N ASP A 3 -27.15 -10.58 35.18
CA ASP A 3 -25.82 -10.48 34.58
C ASP A 3 -25.75 -11.37 33.35
N THR A 4 -25.87 -10.78 32.16
CA THR A 4 -25.64 -11.46 30.89
C THR A 4 -24.15 -11.67 30.71
N LYS A 5 -23.61 -12.74 31.29
CA LYS A 5 -22.25 -13.23 31.02
C LYS A 5 -22.14 -13.58 29.54
N THR A 6 -21.47 -12.71 28.78
CA THR A 6 -21.07 -12.99 27.39
C THR A 6 -20.09 -14.15 27.41
N VAL A 7 -20.58 -15.33 27.03
CA VAL A 7 -19.76 -16.53 26.84
C VAL A 7 -18.85 -16.28 25.65
N ILE A 8 -17.59 -15.91 25.92
CA ILE A 8 -16.55 -15.81 24.90
C ILE A 8 -16.22 -17.25 24.48
N LYS A 9 -16.79 -17.65 23.34
CA LYS A 9 -16.54 -18.96 22.73
C LYS A 9 -15.04 -19.07 22.44
N ALA A 10 -14.38 -20.08 23.00
CA ALA A 10 -12.96 -20.31 22.75
C ALA A 10 -12.70 -20.45 21.24
N PRO A 11 -11.65 -19.78 20.69
CA PRO A 11 -11.35 -19.85 19.26
C PRO A 11 -11.03 -21.29 18.86
N SER A 12 -11.51 -21.71 17.68
CA SER A 12 -11.26 -23.06 17.20
C SER A 12 -9.76 -23.31 17.00
N PRO A 13 -9.27 -24.55 17.15
CA PRO A 13 -7.84 -24.89 17.01
C PRO A 13 -7.27 -24.50 15.65
N PHE A 14 -8.10 -24.43 14.61
CA PHE A 14 -7.73 -23.90 13.30
C PHE A 14 -7.30 -22.42 13.37
N PHE A 15 -8.03 -21.57 14.09
CA PHE A 15 -7.65 -20.16 14.28
C PHE A 15 -6.37 -20.00 15.11
N VAL A 16 -6.10 -20.91 16.04
CA VAL A 16 -4.86 -20.91 16.85
C VAL A 16 -3.64 -21.35 16.02
N TRP A 17 -3.83 -22.27 15.07
CA TRP A 17 -2.78 -22.64 14.12
C TRP A 17 -2.54 -21.54 13.08
N LEU A 18 -3.62 -20.95 12.55
CA LEU A 18 -3.54 -19.83 11.61
C LEU A 18 -2.96 -18.57 12.28
N SER A 19 -3.20 -18.37 13.57
CA SER A 19 -2.58 -17.28 14.35
C SER A 19 -1.06 -17.39 14.48
N ARG A 20 -0.50 -18.59 14.26
CA ARG A 20 0.95 -18.82 14.19
C ARG A 20 1.56 -18.55 12.81
N THR A 21 0.75 -18.45 11.75
CA THR A 21 1.26 -18.06 10.44
C THR A 21 1.54 -16.57 10.38
N TRP A 22 2.79 -16.21 10.06
CA TRP A 22 3.38 -14.88 10.28
C TRP A 22 2.55 -13.67 9.81
N LEU A 23 1.91 -13.74 8.65
CA LEU A 23 1.15 -12.61 8.08
C LEU A 23 -0.36 -12.68 8.37
N ILE A 24 -0.89 -13.89 8.44
CA ILE A 24 -2.34 -14.12 8.53
C ILE A 24 -2.78 -14.08 9.99
N GLY A 25 -1.91 -14.46 10.92
CA GLY A 25 -2.29 -14.56 12.32
C GLY A 25 -2.57 -13.23 13.01
N THR A 26 -1.73 -12.23 12.74
CA THR A 26 -1.93 -10.85 13.22
C THR A 26 -3.12 -10.17 12.56
N TYR A 27 -3.45 -10.54 11.32
CA TYR A 27 -4.65 -10.02 10.64
C TYR A 27 -5.95 -10.31 11.41
N PHE A 28 -6.05 -11.49 12.04
CA PHE A 28 -7.22 -11.85 12.85
C PHE A 28 -7.30 -11.15 14.21
N VAL A 29 -6.20 -10.55 14.68
CA VAL A 29 -6.16 -9.78 15.94
C VAL A 29 -6.73 -8.37 15.74
N ILE A 30 -6.73 -7.85 14.51
CA ILE A 30 -7.18 -6.49 14.20
C ILE A 30 -8.73 -6.44 14.18
N PRO A 31 -9.37 -5.58 14.99
CA PRO A 31 -10.83 -5.46 14.99
C PRO A 31 -11.34 -4.99 13.63
N TRP A 32 -12.53 -5.44 13.27
CA TRP A 32 -13.11 -5.21 11.93
C TRP A 32 -13.27 -3.73 11.56
N LYS A 33 -13.47 -2.86 12.56
CA LYS A 33 -13.61 -1.41 12.37
C LYS A 33 -12.35 -0.81 11.74
N ASP A 34 -11.18 -1.15 12.26
CA ASP A 34 -9.87 -0.64 11.80
C ASP A 34 -9.51 -1.22 10.41
N ARG A 35 -9.94 -2.47 10.15
CA ARG A 35 -9.78 -3.11 8.83
C ARG A 35 -10.59 -2.43 7.73
N LYS A 36 -11.78 -1.90 8.06
CA LYS A 36 -12.62 -1.17 7.10
C LYS A 36 -12.00 0.14 6.65
N SER A 37 -11.44 0.94 7.57
CA SER A 37 -10.77 2.20 7.21
C SER A 37 -9.65 1.96 6.21
N SER A 38 -8.78 0.99 6.54
CA SER A 38 -7.63 0.62 5.70
C SER A 38 -8.05 0.09 4.33
N PHE A 39 -9.20 -0.59 4.24
CA PHE A 39 -9.77 -1.03 2.98
C PHE A 39 -10.23 0.14 2.11
N TYR A 40 -10.93 1.13 2.69
CA TYR A 40 -11.37 2.32 1.96
C TYR A 40 -10.19 3.18 1.49
N GLU A 41 -9.17 3.34 2.33
CA GLU A 41 -7.94 4.05 1.97
C GLU A 41 -7.24 3.42 0.76
N ILE A 42 -7.21 2.09 0.69
CA ILE A 42 -6.61 1.37 -0.44
C ILE A 42 -7.47 1.45 -1.68
N LEU A 43 -8.79 1.29 -1.56
CA LEU A 43 -9.67 1.46 -2.70
C LEU A 43 -9.55 2.86 -3.29
N PHE A 44 -9.48 3.88 -2.42
CA PHE A 44 -9.28 5.25 -2.84
C PHE A 44 -7.90 5.44 -3.49
N GLY A 45 -6.84 4.86 -2.91
CA GLY A 45 -5.50 4.89 -3.47
C GLY A 45 -5.38 4.18 -4.82
N ILE A 46 -6.02 3.02 -5.01
CA ILE A 46 -6.09 2.30 -6.28
C ILE A 46 -6.89 3.11 -7.30
N PHE A 47 -8.03 3.68 -6.88
CA PHE A 47 -8.84 4.51 -7.76
C PHE A 47 -8.04 5.70 -8.28
N LEU A 48 -7.42 6.48 -7.39
CA LEU A 48 -6.59 7.62 -7.77
C LEU A 48 -5.36 7.19 -8.59
N GLY A 49 -4.69 6.10 -8.18
CA GLY A 49 -3.53 5.57 -8.87
C GLY A 49 -3.83 4.98 -10.24
N SER A 50 -5.08 4.60 -10.50
CA SER A 50 -5.53 4.13 -11.82
C SER A 50 -5.95 5.25 -12.77
N LEU A 51 -6.15 6.48 -12.28
CA LEU A 51 -6.52 7.63 -13.11
C LEU A 51 -5.56 7.88 -14.28
N PRO A 52 -4.22 7.81 -14.13
CA PRO A 52 -3.31 7.99 -15.27
C PRO A 52 -3.53 6.95 -16.38
N PHE A 53 -3.83 5.69 -16.03
CA PHE A 53 -4.11 4.63 -17.01
C PHE A 53 -5.47 4.82 -17.67
N LEU A 54 -6.48 5.21 -16.90
CA LEU A 54 -7.81 5.53 -17.44
C LEU A 54 -7.73 6.72 -18.40
N LEU A 55 -7.01 7.78 -18.03
CA LEU A 55 -6.77 8.95 -18.87
C LEU A 55 -5.96 8.59 -20.12
N GLY A 56 -4.93 7.76 -19.99
CA GLY A 56 -4.17 7.24 -21.13
C GLY A 56 -5.04 6.43 -22.08
N GLY A 57 -5.91 5.56 -21.56
CA GLY A 57 -6.88 4.79 -22.34
C GLY A 57 -7.90 5.69 -23.05
N VAL A 58 -8.42 6.72 -22.39
CA VAL A 58 -9.33 7.71 -22.99
C VAL A 58 -8.62 8.54 -24.06
N ALA A 59 -7.39 8.98 -23.81
CA ALA A 59 -6.60 9.75 -24.77
C ALA A 59 -6.32 8.93 -26.04
N LEU A 60 -5.91 7.67 -25.89
CA LEU A 60 -5.71 6.75 -27.01
C LEU A 60 -7.03 6.51 -27.75
N TYR A 61 -8.13 6.29 -27.03
CA TYR A 61 -9.45 6.13 -27.63
C TYR A 61 -9.89 7.38 -28.42
N ALA A 62 -9.61 8.58 -27.92
CA ALA A 62 -9.97 9.84 -28.57
C ALA A 62 -9.06 10.19 -29.76
N MET A 63 -7.79 9.79 -29.72
CA MET A 63 -6.81 10.03 -30.79
C MET A 63 -6.86 8.98 -31.91
N ASP A 64 -7.44 7.80 -31.66
CA ASP A 64 -7.36 6.72 -32.62
C ASP A 64 -8.28 6.95 -33.83
N SER A 65 -7.64 7.05 -35.00
CA SER A 65 -8.27 7.14 -36.31
C SER A 65 -8.17 5.82 -37.07
N ARG A 66 -7.72 4.71 -36.44
CA ARG A 66 -7.38 3.46 -37.12
C ARG A 66 -8.48 2.41 -37.00
N PRO A 67 -9.32 2.22 -38.04
CA PRO A 67 -10.40 1.24 -38.03
C PRO A 67 -9.94 -0.23 -38.04
N GLU A 68 -8.66 -0.51 -38.31
CA GLU A 68 -8.15 -1.88 -38.55
C GLU A 68 -7.96 -2.72 -37.28
N LEU A 69 -7.63 -2.11 -36.14
CA LEU A 69 -7.51 -2.82 -34.84
C LEU A 69 -8.88 -3.17 -34.24
N ALA A 70 -9.95 -2.55 -34.72
CA ALA A 70 -11.24 -2.62 -34.09
C ALA A 70 -12.03 -3.89 -34.37
N GLY A 71 -11.75 -4.65 -35.45
CA GLY A 71 -12.36 -5.98 -35.68
C GLY A 71 -13.87 -6.10 -35.41
N GLY A 72 -14.65 -5.02 -35.58
CA GLY A 72 -16.08 -4.98 -35.23
C GLY A 72 -16.45 -4.61 -33.77
N ALA A 73 -15.50 -4.49 -32.84
CA ALA A 73 -15.73 -4.01 -31.48
C ALA A 73 -16.21 -2.55 -31.49
N GLN A 74 -17.34 -2.27 -30.84
CA GLN A 74 -17.94 -0.92 -30.76
C GLN A 74 -17.97 -0.42 -29.31
N GLY A 75 -17.72 0.88 -29.12
CA GLY A 75 -17.83 1.53 -27.81
C GLY A 75 -16.85 1.00 -26.77
N TRP A 76 -17.38 0.53 -25.63
CA TRP A 76 -16.62 0.11 -24.45
C TRP A 76 -15.62 -1.02 -24.71
N ASP A 77 -15.89 -1.91 -25.67
CA ASP A 77 -14.98 -3.01 -25.99
C ASP A 77 -13.63 -2.51 -26.54
N ARG A 78 -13.63 -1.39 -27.29
CA ARG A 78 -12.40 -0.76 -27.78
C ARG A 78 -11.59 -0.17 -26.63
N PHE A 79 -12.26 0.49 -25.69
CA PHE A 79 -11.61 1.04 -24.51
C PHE A 79 -10.89 -0.05 -23.71
N TRP A 80 -11.55 -1.19 -23.46
CA TRP A 80 -10.94 -2.34 -22.79
C TRP A 80 -9.77 -2.92 -23.56
N LEU A 81 -9.85 -2.95 -24.91
CA LEU A 81 -8.76 -3.42 -25.75
C LEU A 81 -7.54 -2.50 -25.66
N PHE A 82 -7.73 -1.19 -25.66
CA PHE A 82 -6.64 -0.23 -25.44
C PHE A 82 -6.03 -0.36 -24.07
N LEU A 83 -6.87 -0.44 -23.02
CA LEU A 83 -6.41 -0.60 -21.65
C LEU A 83 -5.61 -1.90 -21.47
N LYS A 84 -6.07 -2.98 -22.09
CA LYS A 84 -5.32 -4.24 -22.14
C LYS A 84 -3.98 -4.08 -22.87
N SER A 85 -3.95 -3.38 -24.01
CA SER A 85 -2.70 -3.14 -24.75
C SER A 85 -1.68 -2.32 -23.93
N THR A 86 -2.17 -1.42 -23.08
CA THR A 86 -1.36 -0.64 -22.14
C THR A 86 -0.74 -1.57 -21.09
N PHE A 87 -1.52 -2.50 -20.55
CA PHE A 87 -1.02 -3.50 -19.60
C PHE A 87 -0.06 -4.51 -20.25
N ASP A 88 -0.29 -4.89 -21.50
CA ASP A 88 0.60 -5.76 -22.28
C ASP A 88 2.00 -5.16 -22.46
N LYS A 89 2.13 -3.82 -22.39
CA LYS A 89 3.42 -3.10 -22.38
C LYS A 89 4.14 -3.11 -21.03
N GLY A 90 3.59 -3.78 -20.02
CA GLY A 90 4.19 -3.89 -18.69
C GLY A 90 3.95 -2.68 -17.79
N GLU A 91 3.08 -1.74 -18.18
CA GLU A 91 2.77 -0.56 -17.35
C GLU A 91 2.14 -0.94 -16.00
N LEU A 92 1.46 -2.09 -15.94
CA LEU A 92 0.91 -2.64 -14.71
C LEU A 92 1.99 -3.04 -13.69
N LEU A 93 3.21 -3.37 -14.15
CA LEU A 93 4.37 -3.61 -13.27
C LEU A 93 4.82 -2.32 -12.58
N LEU A 94 4.82 -1.20 -13.31
CA LEU A 94 5.14 0.11 -12.74
C LEU A 94 4.10 0.51 -11.70
N PHE A 95 2.81 0.21 -11.97
CA PHE A 95 1.75 0.41 -10.98
C PHE A 95 1.94 -0.45 -9.73
N ALA A 96 2.33 -1.72 -9.88
CA ALA A 96 2.64 -2.56 -8.73
C ALA A 96 3.75 -1.93 -7.87
N VAL A 97 4.86 -1.48 -8.49
CA VAL A 97 5.97 -0.81 -7.78
C VAL A 97 5.53 0.45 -7.05
N SER A 98 4.72 1.31 -7.69
CA SER A 98 4.25 2.54 -7.05
C SER A 98 3.31 2.25 -5.87
N LEU A 99 2.55 1.16 -5.93
CA LEU A 99 1.61 0.77 -4.89
C LEU A 99 2.31 0.21 -3.64
N VAL A 100 3.44 -0.48 -3.80
CA VAL A 100 4.24 -0.96 -2.66
C VAL A 100 5.18 0.10 -2.06
N ALA A 101 5.48 1.20 -2.75
CA ALA A 101 6.39 2.22 -2.23
C ALA A 101 5.91 2.85 -0.89
N PRO A 102 4.64 3.23 -0.72
CA PRO A 102 4.11 3.65 0.57
C PRO A 102 4.20 2.55 1.65
N ALA A 103 3.97 1.28 1.27
CA ALA A 103 4.11 0.16 2.20
C ALA A 103 5.57 0.02 2.68
N LEU A 104 6.55 0.20 1.80
CA LEU A 104 7.96 0.20 2.15
C LEU A 104 8.29 1.35 3.10
N TRP A 105 7.76 2.55 2.83
CA TRP A 105 7.94 3.70 3.71
C TRP A 105 7.35 3.42 5.10
N LEU A 106 6.10 2.97 5.19
CA LEU A 106 5.44 2.61 6.45
C LEU A 106 6.16 1.49 7.20
N ALA A 107 6.72 0.52 6.48
CA ALA A 107 7.46 -0.58 7.08
C ALA A 107 8.87 -0.15 7.52
N THR A 108 9.46 0.90 6.94
CA THR A 108 10.82 1.36 7.27
C THR A 108 10.83 2.50 8.29
N HIS A 109 9.79 3.33 8.33
CA HIS A 109 9.60 4.38 9.31
C HIS A 109 8.83 3.84 10.53
N GLU A 110 9.55 3.53 11.61
CA GLU A 110 8.97 3.36 12.93
C GLU A 110 9.25 4.63 13.74
N SER A 111 8.23 5.18 14.39
CA SER A 111 8.43 6.17 15.44
C SER A 111 8.81 5.45 16.74
N ASP A 112 9.80 5.97 17.45
CA ASP A 112 10.32 5.38 18.70
C ASP A 112 9.22 5.22 19.78
N ASP A 113 8.15 6.02 19.68
CA ASP A 113 7.03 6.04 20.62
C ASP A 113 5.91 5.02 20.32
N THR A 114 6.00 4.24 19.24
CA THR A 114 4.94 3.28 18.86
C THR A 114 5.37 1.83 19.00
N ARG A 115 4.41 0.94 19.29
CA ARG A 115 4.65 -0.51 19.37
C ARG A 115 5.27 -1.01 18.07
N GLN A 116 6.27 -1.91 18.11
CA GLN A 116 7.02 -2.40 16.94
C GLN A 116 6.28 -3.37 16.01
N MET A 117 6.68 -3.31 14.73
CA MET A 117 6.39 -4.13 13.54
C MET A 117 6.34 -5.66 13.72
N PRO A 118 5.26 -6.38 14.10
CA PRO A 118 5.27 -7.81 14.00
C PRO A 118 5.50 -8.11 12.52
N HIS A 119 6.59 -8.80 12.25
CA HIS A 119 6.96 -9.22 10.90
C HIS A 119 7.30 -8.07 9.95
N ARG A 120 7.88 -6.97 10.46
CA ARG A 120 8.45 -5.87 9.67
C ARG A 120 9.41 -6.35 8.57
N ARG A 121 10.38 -7.19 8.95
CA ARG A 121 11.41 -7.69 8.02
C ARG A 121 10.81 -8.46 6.83
N PRO A 122 9.88 -9.42 7.03
CA PRO A 122 9.13 -10.06 5.95
C PRO A 122 8.45 -9.11 4.99
N ILE A 123 7.74 -8.11 5.51
CA ILE A 123 6.99 -7.16 4.68
C ILE A 123 7.97 -6.37 3.82
N ILE A 124 9.08 -5.91 4.39
CA ILE A 124 10.15 -5.25 3.64
C ILE A 124 10.73 -6.18 2.57
N ILE A 125 11.03 -7.43 2.91
CA ILE A 125 11.60 -8.42 1.97
C ILE A 125 10.63 -8.68 0.82
N ILE A 126 9.34 -8.91 1.11
CA ILE A 126 8.30 -9.14 0.10
C ILE A 126 8.18 -7.92 -0.81
N THR A 127 8.12 -6.72 -0.24
CA THR A 127 8.08 -5.47 -1.00
C THR A 127 9.29 -5.35 -1.93
N VAL A 128 10.50 -5.56 -1.42
CA VAL A 128 11.73 -5.46 -2.21
C VAL A 128 11.74 -6.50 -3.34
N VAL A 129 11.31 -7.74 -3.06
CA VAL A 129 11.20 -8.79 -4.08
C VAL A 129 10.21 -8.40 -5.17
N VAL A 130 9.03 -7.87 -4.81
CA VAL A 130 8.04 -7.39 -5.77
C VAL A 130 8.61 -6.25 -6.61
N CYS A 131 9.33 -5.30 -6.01
CA CYS A 131 9.96 -4.21 -6.73
C CYS A 131 11.02 -4.71 -7.72
N ILE A 132 11.95 -5.56 -7.27
CA ILE A 132 13.03 -6.10 -8.11
C ILE A 132 12.45 -6.91 -9.27
N LEU A 133 11.51 -7.81 -9.00
CA LEU A 133 10.90 -8.64 -10.05
C LEU A 133 10.12 -7.79 -11.04
N SER A 134 9.34 -6.82 -10.56
CA SER A 134 8.57 -5.92 -11.42
C SER A 134 9.48 -5.07 -12.31
N SER A 135 10.52 -4.46 -11.74
CA SER A 135 11.50 -3.67 -12.51
C SER A 135 12.31 -4.52 -13.48
N PHE A 136 12.71 -5.74 -13.09
CA PHE A 136 13.44 -6.66 -13.96
C PHE A 136 12.59 -7.09 -15.16
N ILE A 137 11.35 -7.54 -14.91
CA ILE A 137 10.44 -7.94 -15.98
C ILE A 137 10.12 -6.74 -16.88
N PHE A 138 9.85 -5.56 -16.31
CA PHE A 138 9.62 -4.34 -17.07
C PHE A 138 10.80 -4.00 -17.99
N GLY A 139 12.05 -4.13 -17.48
CA GLY A 139 13.25 -3.96 -18.29
C GLY A 139 13.34 -4.98 -19.44
N LEU A 140 12.98 -6.24 -19.21
CA LEU A 140 12.94 -7.26 -20.27
C LEU A 140 11.86 -7.00 -21.33
N VAL A 141 10.72 -6.41 -20.95
CA VAL A 141 9.67 -5.98 -21.87
C VAL A 141 10.18 -4.82 -22.74
N GLN A 142 10.79 -3.80 -22.13
CA GLN A 142 11.35 -2.65 -22.85
C GLN A 142 12.49 -3.02 -23.79
N ALA A 143 13.32 -4.02 -23.42
CA ALA A 143 14.38 -4.54 -24.27
C ALA A 143 13.86 -5.43 -25.43
N GLY A 144 12.54 -5.68 -25.52
CA GLY A 144 11.95 -6.53 -26.56
C GLY A 144 12.32 -8.01 -26.44
N VAL A 145 12.85 -8.44 -25.29
CA VAL A 145 13.25 -9.83 -25.03
C VAL A 145 12.02 -10.71 -24.80
N VAL A 146 11.02 -10.19 -24.07
CA VAL A 146 9.76 -10.89 -23.84
C VAL A 146 8.81 -10.63 -25.01
N LYS A 147 8.64 -11.65 -25.85
CA LYS A 147 7.78 -11.57 -27.05
C LYS A 147 6.32 -12.02 -26.83
N LYS A 148 5.99 -12.57 -25.65
CA LYS A 148 4.65 -13.07 -25.32
C LYS A 148 3.91 -12.07 -24.43
N PRO A 149 2.99 -11.25 -24.96
CA PRO A 149 2.27 -10.24 -24.19
C PRO A 149 1.40 -10.85 -23.08
N SER A 150 0.81 -12.02 -23.33
CA SER A 150 -0.02 -12.72 -22.33
C SER A 150 0.74 -13.07 -21.06
N PHE A 151 2.00 -13.48 -21.18
CA PHE A 151 2.85 -13.77 -20.03
C PHE A 151 3.13 -12.50 -19.19
N VAL A 152 3.41 -11.39 -19.87
CA VAL A 152 3.60 -10.08 -19.21
C VAL A 152 2.34 -9.66 -18.48
N TYR A 153 1.18 -9.79 -19.12
CA TYR A 153 -0.10 -9.46 -18.51
C TYR A 153 -0.38 -10.31 -17.26
N GLU A 154 -0.28 -11.63 -17.36
CA GLU A 154 -0.54 -12.55 -16.25
C GLU A 154 0.39 -12.30 -15.06
N ILE A 155 1.70 -12.16 -15.30
CA ILE A 155 2.65 -11.93 -14.21
C ILE A 155 2.43 -10.55 -13.57
N SER A 156 2.09 -9.53 -14.37
CA SER A 156 1.79 -8.19 -13.86
C SER A 156 0.54 -8.17 -12.99
N LEU A 157 -0.48 -8.96 -13.37
CA LEU A 157 -1.71 -9.11 -12.59
C LEU A 157 -1.41 -9.74 -11.23
N TRP A 158 -0.63 -10.84 -11.21
CA TRP A 158 -0.22 -11.48 -9.96
C TRP A 158 0.63 -10.56 -9.08
N MET A 159 1.58 -9.80 -9.65
CA MET A 159 2.39 -8.83 -8.91
C MET A 159 1.53 -7.69 -8.34
N THR A 160 0.52 -7.24 -9.08
CA THR A 160 -0.41 -6.20 -8.61
C THR A 160 -1.23 -6.71 -7.44
N VAL A 161 -1.81 -7.92 -7.54
CA VAL A 161 -2.56 -8.53 -6.44
C VAL A 161 -1.68 -8.69 -5.20
N ALA A 162 -0.44 -9.19 -5.37
CA ALA A 162 0.51 -9.31 -4.27
C ALA A 162 0.83 -7.94 -3.62
N SER A 163 1.02 -6.90 -4.44
CA SER A 163 1.27 -5.53 -3.98
C SER A 163 0.09 -4.97 -3.18
N VAL A 164 -1.14 -5.16 -3.67
CA VAL A 164 -2.37 -4.73 -2.99
C VAL A 164 -2.54 -5.44 -1.65
N VAL A 165 -2.32 -6.76 -1.60
CA VAL A 165 -2.39 -7.53 -0.36
C VAL A 165 -1.33 -7.03 0.63
N ASN A 166 -0.11 -6.83 0.18
CA ASN A 166 0.99 -6.38 1.03
C ASN A 166 0.75 -4.95 1.57
N MET A 167 0.28 -4.04 0.72
CA MET A 167 -0.14 -2.69 1.12
C MET A 167 -1.28 -2.75 2.12
N TYR A 168 -2.27 -3.64 1.92
CA TYR A 168 -3.38 -3.82 2.84
C TYR A 168 -2.97 -4.32 4.21
N LEU A 169 -2.08 -5.30 4.27
CA LEU A 169 -1.55 -5.79 5.53
C LEU A 169 -0.74 -4.70 6.23
N THR A 170 0.10 -3.97 5.49
CA THR A 170 0.94 -2.90 6.03
C THR A 170 0.09 -1.76 6.61
N LEU A 171 -0.91 -1.28 5.86
CA LEU A 171 -1.76 -0.18 6.26
C LEU A 171 -2.70 -0.55 7.41
N SER A 172 -3.33 -1.73 7.35
CA SER A 172 -4.16 -2.26 8.44
C SER A 172 -3.37 -2.32 9.74
N TYR A 173 -2.11 -2.72 9.63
CA TYR A 173 -1.25 -2.85 10.77
C TYR A 173 -0.74 -1.48 11.27
N HIS A 174 -0.40 -0.56 10.38
CA HIS A 174 -0.05 0.81 10.73
C HIS A 174 -1.19 1.51 11.49
N ASN A 175 -2.41 1.44 10.96
CA ASN A 175 -3.60 2.02 11.58
C ASN A 175 -3.90 1.37 12.94
N TYR A 176 -3.73 0.05 13.08
CA TYR A 176 -3.87 -0.64 14.36
C TYR A 176 -2.89 -0.12 15.42
N ARG A 177 -1.64 0.19 15.05
CA ARG A 177 -0.67 0.81 15.98
C ARG A 177 -1.09 2.20 16.41
N LEU A 178 -1.55 3.03 15.48
CA LEU A 178 -1.91 4.41 15.76
C LEU A 178 -3.12 4.50 16.70
N ILE A 179 -4.05 3.56 16.57
CA ILE A 179 -5.30 3.55 17.36
C ILE A 179 -5.11 2.91 18.74
N ARG A 180 -4.24 1.89 18.88
CA ARG A 180 -4.07 1.13 20.13
C ARG A 180 -2.71 1.25 20.82
N GLY A 181 -1.67 1.70 20.13
CA GLY A 181 -0.53 2.28 20.80
C GLY A 181 -1.03 3.58 21.41
N GLU A 182 -0.83 3.78 22.71
CA GLU A 182 -1.02 5.11 23.28
C GLU A 182 -0.29 6.08 22.35
N PRO A 183 -0.95 7.09 21.75
CA PRO A 183 -0.20 8.12 21.07
C PRO A 183 0.84 8.62 22.07
N PRO A 184 2.08 8.92 21.68
CA PRO A 184 2.94 9.69 22.56
C PRO A 184 2.08 10.84 23.03
N ARG A 185 1.89 10.96 24.35
CA ARG A 185 1.14 12.08 24.89
C ARG A 185 1.97 13.29 24.53
N VAL A 186 1.69 13.87 23.36
CA VAL A 186 2.05 15.23 23.02
C VAL A 186 1.15 16.05 23.93
N THR A 187 1.54 16.04 25.20
CA THR A 187 0.94 16.83 26.24
C THR A 187 1.30 18.25 25.88
N GLU A 188 0.44 19.22 26.16
CA GLU A 188 0.74 20.62 25.91
C GLU A 188 2.11 21.03 26.52
N GLN A 189 2.51 20.35 27.61
CA GLN A 189 3.85 20.42 28.20
C GLN A 189 5.00 20.02 27.27
N THR A 190 4.86 18.99 26.43
CA THR A 190 5.91 18.55 25.49
C THR A 190 6.10 19.57 24.36
N ILE A 191 5.00 20.16 23.89
CA ILE A 191 5.05 21.26 22.91
C ILE A 191 5.66 22.52 23.55
N ARG A 192 5.20 22.89 24.76
CA ARG A 192 5.68 24.08 25.48
C ARG A 192 7.14 23.97 25.93
N SER A 193 7.62 22.78 26.29
CA SER A 193 9.04 22.56 26.63
C SER A 193 9.96 22.71 25.42
N GLY A 194 9.52 22.29 24.23
CA GLY A 194 10.21 22.61 22.97
C GLY A 194 10.36 24.12 22.74
N THR A 195 9.28 24.88 22.94
CA THR A 195 9.30 26.36 22.81
C THR A 195 10.16 27.03 23.87
N ALA A 196 10.09 26.56 25.12
CA ALA A 196 10.91 27.07 26.21
C ALA A 196 12.41 26.84 25.97
N ASN A 197 12.78 25.66 25.49
CA ASN A 197 14.16 25.33 25.14
C ASN A 197 14.67 26.19 23.98
N PHE A 198 13.83 26.47 22.98
CA PHE A 198 14.16 27.36 21.86
C PHE A 198 14.40 28.80 22.30
N LEU A 199 13.53 29.36 23.15
CA LEU A 199 13.71 30.72 23.70
C LEU A 199 14.96 30.82 24.57
N THR A 200 15.28 29.76 25.31
CA THR A 200 16.49 29.69 26.14
C THR A 200 17.75 29.69 25.27
N GLN A 201 17.75 28.95 24.15
CA GLN A 201 18.85 28.97 23.18
C GLN A 201 19.01 30.33 22.49
N ILE A 202 17.91 31.00 22.13
CA ILE A 202 17.95 32.36 21.55
C ILE A 202 18.50 33.37 22.54
N ASN A 203 18.10 33.28 23.81
CA ASN A 203 18.61 34.20 24.83
C ASN A 203 20.08 33.94 25.17
N ALA A 204 20.52 32.68 25.11
CA ALA A 204 21.92 32.32 25.30
C ALA A 204 22.82 32.70 24.10
N SER A 205 22.26 32.86 22.90
CA SER A 205 23.01 33.23 21.69
C SER A 205 23.06 34.73 21.41
N LYS A 206 22.39 35.56 22.22
CA LYS A 206 22.54 37.01 22.12
C LYS A 206 23.91 37.42 22.66
N PRO A 207 24.74 38.13 21.87
CA PRO A 207 26.02 38.64 22.37
C PRO A 207 25.77 39.61 23.53
N GLN A 208 26.51 39.43 24.62
CA GLN A 208 26.60 40.44 25.68
C GLN A 208 27.33 41.64 25.07
N ASN A 209 26.56 42.68 24.73
CA ASN A 209 27.12 43.99 24.45
C ASN A 209 27.48 44.61 25.81
N ASP A 210 28.74 44.46 26.19
CA ASP A 210 29.40 45.28 27.21
C ASP A 210 29.64 46.71 26.67
#